data_AF-A0A4Q5J9T3-F1
#
_entry.id   AF-A0A4Q5J9T3-F1
#
_cell.length_a   1.000
_cell.length_b   1.000
_cell.length_c   1.000
_cell.angle_alpha   90.00
_cell.angle_beta   90.00
_cell.angle_gamma   90.00
#
_symmetry.space_group_name_H-M   'P 1'
#
loop_
_entity.id
_entity.type
_entity.pdbx_description
1 polymer ?
#
loop_
_entity_poly.entity_id
_entity_poly.type
_entity_poly.pdbx_seq_one_letter_code
_entity_poly.pdbx_strand_id
1 'polypeptide(L)'
;MNAPPDPPDDGPRHLFIVTYGRSGSTLLLGVLNSIPGYLIRGENDGAAYFLHQFHAAATHRKRRLRKRFELPLDTTNPHFGLDDFPGKVSLRILRRLVTETLLRPEPDTRVTGFKEIRWYQEDVPAYVEFLRQLFPDARFVINTRDHEAVLNSGWWPEKPRDGRLERMESAILDVADSLGDAAYRVHFDDYTADPTALRGLFEWLGEQFDETRVRGVLGVRHSV
;
A
#
# COMPACT_ATOMS: atom_id res chain seq x y z
N MET A 1 14.52 -18.70 -24.65
CA MET A 1 13.69 -19.61 -23.82
C MET A 1 12.49 -18.81 -23.34
N ASN A 2 11.30 -19.12 -23.82
CA ASN A 2 10.08 -18.51 -23.29
C ASN A 2 9.89 -19.04 -21.87
N ALA A 3 9.84 -18.12 -20.90
CA ALA A 3 9.46 -18.48 -19.55
C ALA A 3 8.07 -19.16 -19.59
N PRO A 4 7.83 -20.20 -18.79
CA PRO A 4 6.49 -20.77 -18.68
C PRO A 4 5.51 -19.65 -18.30
N PRO A 5 4.26 -19.69 -18.81
CA PRO A 5 3.22 -18.77 -18.37
C PRO A 5 3.07 -18.88 -16.85
N ASP A 6 2.90 -17.74 -16.19
CA ASP A 6 2.64 -17.71 -14.75
C ASP A 6 1.36 -18.53 -14.49
N PRO A 7 1.34 -19.40 -13.46
CA PRO A 7 0.15 -20.16 -13.11
C PRO A 7 -1.03 -19.21 -12.77
N PRO A 8 -2.28 -19.69 -12.86
CA PRO A 8 -3.43 -18.93 -12.35
C PRO A 8 -3.17 -18.56 -10.88
N ASP A 9 -3.46 -17.30 -10.52
CA ASP A 9 -3.19 -16.73 -9.20
C ASP A 9 -4.21 -17.28 -8.18
N ASP A 10 -4.00 -18.53 -7.73
CA ASP A 10 -4.72 -19.14 -6.60
C ASP A 10 -4.21 -18.61 -5.23
N GLY A 11 -3.42 -17.53 -5.26
CA GLY A 11 -2.86 -16.88 -4.08
C GLY A 11 -3.85 -15.94 -3.38
N PRO A 12 -3.49 -15.46 -2.17
CA PRO A 12 -4.30 -14.48 -1.45
C PRO A 12 -4.47 -13.19 -2.26
N ARG A 13 -5.62 -12.55 -2.13
CA ARG A 13 -5.85 -11.22 -2.70
C ARG A 13 -5.07 -10.15 -1.92
N HIS A 14 -4.84 -8.98 -2.53
CA HIS A 14 -4.01 -7.92 -1.93
C HIS A 14 -4.82 -6.69 -1.50
N LEU A 15 -4.65 -6.26 -0.24
CA LEU A 15 -5.32 -5.09 0.33
C LEU A 15 -4.33 -4.22 1.12
N PHE A 16 -4.16 -2.96 0.71
CA PHE A 16 -3.25 -2.01 1.37
C PHE A 16 -4.03 -0.92 2.10
N ILE A 17 -3.62 -0.60 3.33
CA ILE A 17 -4.18 0.53 4.07
C ILE A 17 -3.28 1.74 3.86
N VAL A 18 -3.84 2.78 3.23
CA VAL A 18 -3.19 4.03 2.87
C VAL A 18 -3.68 5.13 3.81
N THR A 19 -2.76 5.76 4.55
CA THR A 19 -3.14 6.74 5.56
C THR A 19 -1.94 7.59 5.99
N TYR A 20 -2.11 8.39 7.05
CA TYR A 20 -1.04 9.13 7.73
C TYR A 20 -1.05 8.81 9.23
N GLY A 21 0.01 9.23 9.93
CA GLY A 21 0.17 8.96 11.36
C GLY A 21 -1.01 9.47 12.18
N ARG A 22 -1.41 8.69 13.21
CA ARG A 22 -2.46 9.04 14.19
C ARG A 22 -3.90 9.11 13.66
N SER A 23 -4.12 8.63 12.44
CA SER A 23 -5.46 8.48 11.85
C SER A 23 -6.29 7.32 12.40
N GLY A 24 -5.79 6.56 13.39
CA GLY A 24 -6.45 5.34 13.87
C GLY A 24 -6.39 4.15 12.91
N SER A 25 -5.49 4.20 11.91
CA SER A 25 -5.25 3.10 10.97
C SER A 25 -4.87 1.75 11.60
N THR A 26 -4.30 1.73 12.81
CA THR A 26 -4.07 0.48 13.56
C THR A 26 -5.37 -0.15 14.05
N LEU A 27 -6.38 0.68 14.40
CA LEU A 27 -7.70 0.16 14.76
C LEU A 27 -8.41 -0.42 13.52
N LEU A 28 -8.34 0.27 12.38
CA LEU A 28 -8.85 -0.24 11.11
C LEU A 28 -8.15 -1.56 10.69
N LEU A 29 -6.83 -1.64 10.89
CA LEU A 29 -6.06 -2.87 10.71
C LEU A 29 -6.62 -4.02 11.55
N GLY A 30 -6.95 -3.77 12.82
CA GLY A 30 -7.61 -4.73 13.70
C GLY A 30 -8.98 -5.16 13.18
N VAL A 31 -9.79 -4.22 12.67
CA VAL A 31 -11.11 -4.54 12.11
C VAL A 31 -10.98 -5.45 10.89
N LEU A 32 -10.07 -5.13 9.97
CA LEU A 32 -9.83 -5.95 8.78
C LEU A 32 -9.30 -7.35 9.14
N ASN A 33 -8.38 -7.45 10.11
CA ASN A 33 -7.86 -8.74 10.58
C ASN A 33 -8.88 -9.54 11.43
N SER A 34 -10.04 -8.97 11.76
CA SER A 34 -11.14 -9.73 12.37
C SER A 34 -12.00 -10.48 11.34
N ILE A 35 -11.76 -10.25 10.05
CA ILE A 35 -12.41 -10.96 8.95
C ILE A 35 -11.71 -12.32 8.75
N PRO A 36 -12.42 -13.46 8.73
CA PRO A 36 -11.82 -14.76 8.54
C PRO A 36 -10.99 -14.85 7.26
N GLY A 37 -9.73 -15.27 7.39
CA GLY A 37 -8.76 -15.38 6.30
C GLY A 37 -8.10 -14.05 5.88
N TYR A 38 -8.28 -12.96 6.63
CA TYR A 38 -7.52 -11.72 6.40
C TYR A 38 -6.26 -11.71 7.25
N LEU A 39 -5.13 -11.39 6.62
CA LEU A 39 -3.84 -11.20 7.26
C LEU A 39 -3.14 -9.97 6.69
N ILE A 40 -3.55 -8.81 7.17
CA ILE A 40 -2.96 -7.52 6.86
C ILE A 40 -1.89 -7.21 7.91
N ARG A 41 -0.67 -6.92 7.47
CA ARG A 41 0.46 -6.60 8.35
C ARG A 41 0.50 -5.11 8.69
N GLY A 42 1.26 -4.76 9.73
CA GLY A 42 1.50 -3.37 10.12
C GLY A 42 2.47 -2.64 9.19
N GLU A 43 2.95 -1.49 9.68
CA GLU A 43 3.94 -0.67 8.97
C GLU A 43 5.23 -1.44 8.71
N ASN A 44 5.83 -1.21 7.53
CA ASN A 44 7.12 -1.80 7.14
C ASN A 44 8.22 -0.75 7.02
N ASP A 45 8.00 0.44 7.60
CA ASP A 45 8.93 1.56 7.64
C ASP A 45 9.42 2.00 6.24
N GLY A 46 8.54 1.86 5.24
CA GLY A 46 8.84 2.19 3.85
C GLY A 46 9.67 1.15 3.10
N ALA A 47 9.92 -0.05 3.64
CA ALA A 47 10.65 -1.11 2.96
C ALA A 47 10.12 -1.38 1.54
N ALA A 48 8.79 -1.47 1.37
CA ALA A 48 8.18 -1.68 0.06
C ALA A 48 8.37 -0.48 -0.89
N TYR A 49 8.43 0.74 -0.37
CA TYR A 49 8.73 1.94 -1.14
C TYR A 49 10.19 1.96 -1.63
N PHE A 50 11.15 1.50 -0.83
CA PHE A 50 12.54 1.39 -1.29
C PHE A 50 12.72 0.36 -2.41
N LEU A 51 11.92 -0.70 -2.43
CA LEU A 51 11.89 -1.65 -3.55
C LEU A 51 11.33 -1.02 -4.84
N HIS A 52 10.32 -0.15 -4.71
CA HIS A 52 9.86 0.69 -5.81
C HIS A 52 11.00 1.56 -6.34
N GLN A 53 11.73 2.26 -5.46
CA GLN A 53 12.82 3.14 -5.86
C GLN A 53 13.94 2.41 -6.60
N PHE A 54 14.32 1.22 -6.14
CA PHE A 54 15.26 0.36 -6.86
C PHE A 54 14.79 0.06 -8.30
N HIS A 55 13.55 -0.41 -8.44
CA HIS A 55 12.97 -0.76 -9.73
C HIS A 55 12.83 0.46 -10.66
N ALA A 56 12.31 1.56 -10.13
CA ALA A 56 12.06 2.80 -10.86
C ALA A 56 13.37 3.42 -11.36
N ALA A 57 14.41 3.48 -10.52
CA ALA A 57 15.71 4.03 -10.90
C ALA A 57 16.33 3.29 -12.09
N ALA A 58 16.32 1.95 -12.05
CA ALA A 58 16.87 1.12 -13.12
C ALA A 58 16.05 1.21 -14.41
N THR A 59 14.71 1.13 -14.32
CA THR A 59 13.81 1.26 -15.48
C THR A 59 13.89 2.63 -16.13
N HIS A 60 13.90 3.70 -15.32
CA HIS A 60 14.07 5.07 -15.80
C HIS A 60 15.42 5.23 -16.50
N ARG A 61 16.49 4.70 -15.91
CA ARG A 61 17.83 4.81 -16.51
C ARG A 61 17.93 4.05 -17.82
N LYS A 62 17.41 2.81 -17.90
CA LYS A 62 17.31 2.04 -19.16
C LYS A 62 16.62 2.85 -20.26
N ARG A 63 15.48 3.49 -19.95
CA ARG A 63 14.75 4.33 -20.91
C ARG A 63 15.57 5.54 -21.37
N ARG A 64 16.36 6.17 -20.48
CA ARG A 64 17.24 7.28 -20.85
C ARG A 64 18.43 6.85 -21.71
N LEU A 65 19.02 5.68 -21.44
CA LEU A 65 20.13 5.14 -22.23
C LEU A 65 19.70 4.88 -23.67
N ARG A 66 18.52 4.28 -23.87
CA ARG A 66 17.89 4.09 -25.20
C ARG A 66 17.74 5.35 -26.05
N LYS A 67 17.64 6.53 -25.40
CA LYS A 67 17.52 7.81 -26.09
C LYS A 67 18.87 8.48 -26.38
N ARG A 68 19.95 8.04 -25.71
CA ARG A 68 21.25 8.71 -25.72
C ARG A 68 22.32 7.94 -26.48
N PHE A 69 22.21 6.60 -26.53
CA PHE A 69 23.22 5.73 -27.10
C PHE A 69 22.59 4.75 -28.09
N GLU A 70 23.37 4.36 -29.08
CA GLU A 70 23.10 3.14 -29.84
C GLU A 70 23.30 1.93 -28.91
N LEU A 71 22.39 0.98 -29.00
CA LEU A 71 22.36 -0.21 -28.13
C LEU A 71 22.65 -1.48 -28.96
N PRO A 72 23.23 -2.53 -28.36
CA PRO A 72 23.60 -2.66 -26.94
C PRO A 72 24.83 -1.81 -26.57
N LEU A 73 24.92 -1.42 -25.30
CA LEU A 73 26.15 -0.79 -24.80
C LEU A 73 27.27 -1.84 -24.75
N ASP A 74 28.50 -1.40 -25.00
CA ASP A 74 29.71 -2.23 -24.82
C ASP A 74 30.36 -2.01 -23.45
N THR A 75 31.37 -2.82 -23.14
CA THR A 75 32.09 -2.83 -21.85
C THR A 75 32.88 -1.55 -21.56
N THR A 76 33.04 -0.65 -22.53
CA THR A 76 33.69 0.65 -22.34
C THR A 76 32.71 1.73 -21.88
N ASN A 77 31.39 1.49 -22.00
CA ASN A 77 30.38 2.41 -21.52
C ASN A 77 30.19 2.28 -19.99
N PRO A 78 30.16 3.38 -19.22
CA PRO A 78 29.95 3.33 -17.76
C PRO A 78 28.56 2.80 -17.34
N HIS A 79 27.65 2.58 -18.28
CA HIS A 79 26.33 2.00 -18.05
C HIS A 79 26.14 0.60 -18.65
N PHE A 80 27.23 -0.05 -19.09
CA PHE A 80 27.19 -1.41 -19.61
C PHE A 80 26.35 -2.35 -18.73
N GLY A 81 25.36 -3.01 -19.32
CA GLY A 81 24.45 -3.95 -18.65
C GLY A 81 23.17 -3.31 -18.11
N LEU A 82 23.14 -2.00 -17.86
CA LEU A 82 21.93 -1.31 -17.41
C LEU A 82 20.97 -0.99 -18.55
N ASP A 83 21.48 -0.90 -19.78
CA ASP A 83 20.71 -0.81 -21.01
C ASP A 83 19.83 -2.04 -21.27
N ASP A 84 20.19 -3.19 -20.68
CA ASP A 84 19.38 -4.40 -20.68
C ASP A 84 18.79 -4.77 -19.30
N PHE A 85 18.56 -3.79 -18.42
CA PHE A 85 17.91 -4.06 -17.13
C PHE A 85 16.60 -4.87 -17.32
N PRO A 86 16.47 -6.07 -16.69
CA PRO A 86 15.37 -6.97 -16.96
C PRO A 86 14.16 -6.64 -16.09
N GLY A 87 13.44 -5.56 -16.41
CA GLY A 87 12.35 -5.02 -15.59
C GLY A 87 11.28 -6.05 -15.18
N LYS A 88 10.86 -6.93 -16.11
CA LYS A 88 9.90 -8.01 -15.80
C LYS A 88 10.44 -9.02 -14.79
N VAL A 89 11.73 -9.37 -14.90
CA VAL A 89 12.39 -10.27 -13.94
C VAL A 89 12.50 -9.59 -12.57
N SER A 90 12.83 -8.29 -12.55
CA SER A 90 12.84 -7.49 -11.33
C SER A 90 11.47 -7.52 -10.63
N LEU A 91 10.37 -7.24 -11.34
CA LEU A 91 9.02 -7.28 -10.75
C LEU A 91 8.67 -8.66 -10.17
N ARG A 92 8.96 -9.74 -10.90
CA ARG A 92 8.70 -11.11 -10.42
C ARG A 92 9.47 -11.44 -9.14
N ILE A 93 10.75 -11.08 -9.08
CA ILE A 93 11.59 -11.31 -7.88
C ILE A 93 11.10 -10.44 -6.72
N LEU A 94 10.76 -9.17 -6.99
CA LEU A 94 10.27 -8.26 -5.97
C LEU A 94 8.89 -8.69 -5.43
N ARG A 95 7.98 -9.19 -6.27
CA ARG A 95 6.70 -9.78 -5.83
C ARG A 95 6.98 -10.90 -4.84
N ARG A 96 7.84 -11.86 -5.20
CA ARG A 96 8.23 -12.97 -4.33
C ARG A 96 8.84 -12.49 -3.01
N LEU A 97 9.79 -11.55 -3.07
CA LEU A 97 10.43 -10.99 -1.87
C LEU A 97 9.41 -10.34 -0.94
N VAL A 98 8.54 -9.47 -1.47
CA VAL A 98 7.50 -8.78 -0.69
C VAL A 98 6.54 -9.79 -0.08
N THR A 99 6.07 -10.77 -0.86
CA THR A 99 5.15 -11.81 -0.38
C THR A 99 5.77 -12.66 0.72
N GLU A 100 7.01 -13.13 0.55
CA GLU A 100 7.66 -14.05 1.49
C GLU A 100 8.25 -13.37 2.73
N THR A 101 8.51 -12.06 2.70
CA THR A 101 9.20 -11.37 3.82
C THR A 101 8.34 -10.32 4.51
N LEU A 102 7.54 -9.55 3.76
CA LEU A 102 6.70 -8.50 4.33
C LEU A 102 5.30 -9.03 4.63
N LEU A 103 4.63 -9.58 3.63
CA LEU A 103 3.23 -10.01 3.73
C LEU A 103 3.10 -11.28 4.57
N ARG A 104 3.90 -12.30 4.24
CA ARG A 104 3.95 -13.60 4.90
C ARG A 104 2.55 -14.18 5.10
N PRO A 105 1.81 -14.47 4.00
CA PRO A 105 0.51 -15.13 4.09
C PRO A 105 0.67 -16.52 4.70
N GLU A 106 -0.34 -16.94 5.44
CA GLU A 106 -0.48 -18.29 6.00
C GLU A 106 -1.37 -19.15 5.09
N PRO A 107 -1.39 -20.50 5.25
CA PRO A 107 -2.11 -21.40 4.33
C PRO A 107 -3.61 -21.10 4.15
N ASP A 108 -4.27 -20.51 5.15
CA ASP A 108 -5.68 -20.13 5.13
C ASP A 108 -5.92 -18.64 4.81
N THR A 109 -4.86 -17.91 4.45
CA THR A 109 -4.96 -16.49 4.09
C THR A 109 -5.67 -16.34 2.74
N ARG A 110 -6.82 -15.68 2.77
CA ARG A 110 -7.62 -15.25 1.62
C ARG A 110 -7.24 -13.85 1.12
N VAL A 111 -6.86 -12.97 2.04
CA VAL A 111 -6.47 -11.58 1.74
C VAL A 111 -5.26 -11.22 2.59
N THR A 112 -4.22 -10.68 1.97
CA THR A 112 -3.02 -10.19 2.64
C THR A 112 -2.68 -8.77 2.21
N GLY A 113 -1.74 -8.15 2.90
CA GLY A 113 -1.29 -6.81 2.58
C GLY A 113 -0.60 -6.17 3.76
N PHE A 114 -0.52 -4.84 3.75
CA PHE A 114 0.03 -4.10 4.86
C PHE A 114 -0.60 -2.72 5.00
N LYS A 115 -0.41 -2.13 6.18
CA LYS A 115 -0.80 -0.76 6.51
C LYS A 115 0.43 0.12 6.57
N GLU A 116 0.41 1.27 5.91
CA GLU A 116 1.52 2.22 5.93
C GLU A 116 1.01 3.66 6.13
N ILE A 117 1.80 4.51 6.80
CA ILE A 117 1.50 5.94 7.05
C ILE A 117 2.42 6.88 6.27
N ARG A 118 3.48 6.34 5.67
CA ARG A 118 4.51 7.09 4.96
C ARG A 118 4.17 7.28 3.48
N TRP A 119 2.99 7.84 3.18
CA TRP A 119 2.52 8.11 1.81
C TRP A 119 2.68 9.59 1.43
N TYR A 120 3.85 10.16 1.72
CA TYR A 120 4.09 11.60 1.60
C TYR A 120 5.20 11.95 0.61
N GLN A 121 5.68 10.97 -0.15
CA GLN A 121 6.70 11.18 -1.18
C GLN A 121 6.04 11.73 -2.45
N GLU A 122 6.79 12.51 -3.22
CA GLU A 122 6.27 13.15 -4.44
C GLU A 122 5.85 12.14 -5.52
N ASP A 123 6.44 10.95 -5.49
CA ASP A 123 6.25 9.87 -6.46
C ASP A 123 5.27 8.78 -5.97
N VAL A 124 4.43 9.08 -4.98
CA VAL A 124 3.39 8.15 -4.48
C VAL A 124 2.53 7.56 -5.63
N PRO A 125 2.08 8.31 -6.65
CA PRO A 125 1.36 7.71 -7.79
C PRO A 125 2.17 6.61 -8.51
N ALA A 126 3.48 6.80 -8.69
CA ALA A 126 4.35 5.79 -9.29
C ALA A 126 4.56 4.59 -8.35
N TYR A 127 4.60 4.82 -7.05
CA TYR A 127 4.68 3.76 -6.05
C TYR A 127 3.41 2.89 -6.04
N VAL A 128 2.22 3.49 -6.11
CA VAL A 128 0.95 2.77 -6.21
C VAL A 128 0.89 1.94 -7.48
N GLU A 129 1.33 2.51 -8.61
CA GLU A 129 1.42 1.78 -9.88
C GLU A 129 2.41 0.61 -9.80
N PHE A 130 3.54 0.77 -9.09
CA PHE A 130 4.44 -0.34 -8.81
C PHE A 130 3.78 -1.44 -7.97
N LEU A 131 2.99 -1.10 -6.95
CA LEU A 131 2.23 -2.08 -6.18
C LEU A 131 1.22 -2.83 -7.05
N ARG A 132 0.55 -2.16 -8.01
CA ARG A 132 -0.34 -2.82 -8.97
C ARG A 132 0.40 -3.71 -9.98
N GLN A 133 1.63 -3.35 -10.34
CA GLN A 133 2.49 -4.23 -11.16
C GLN A 133 2.97 -5.46 -10.38
N LEU A 134 3.23 -5.32 -9.07
CA LEU A 134 3.53 -6.46 -8.21
C LEU A 134 2.28 -7.31 -7.97
N PHE A 135 1.12 -6.69 -7.77
CA PHE A 135 -0.14 -7.29 -7.32
C PHE A 135 -1.31 -6.74 -8.15
N PRO A 136 -1.62 -7.35 -9.31
CA PRO A 136 -2.64 -6.81 -10.23
C PRO A 136 -4.05 -6.70 -9.65
N ASP A 137 -4.35 -7.48 -8.61
CA ASP A 137 -5.61 -7.51 -7.87
C ASP A 137 -5.64 -6.54 -6.67
N ALA A 138 -4.57 -5.76 -6.48
CA ALA A 138 -4.42 -4.84 -5.35
C ALA A 138 -5.58 -3.87 -5.21
N ARG A 139 -6.12 -3.83 -3.99
CA ARG A 139 -7.13 -2.88 -3.53
C ARG A 139 -6.57 -2.01 -2.41
N PHE A 140 -7.14 -0.83 -2.22
CA PHE A 140 -6.61 0.20 -1.33
C PHE A 140 -7.72 0.76 -0.42
N VAL A 141 -7.54 0.65 0.90
CA VAL A 141 -8.41 1.32 1.86
C VAL A 141 -7.74 2.61 2.31
N ILE A 142 -8.39 3.73 2.04
CA ILE A 142 -7.89 5.06 2.39
C ILE A 142 -8.53 5.45 3.71
N ASN A 143 -7.72 5.67 4.74
CA ASN A 143 -8.19 6.05 6.05
C ASN A 143 -7.78 7.49 6.36
N THR A 144 -8.76 8.33 6.64
CA THR A 144 -8.58 9.72 7.07
C THR A 144 -9.13 9.93 8.47
N ARG A 145 -8.85 11.09 9.05
CA ARG A 145 -9.28 11.49 10.39
C ARG A 145 -9.26 13.01 10.49
N ASP A 146 -10.16 13.58 11.28
CA ASP A 146 -10.15 15.00 11.63
C ASP A 146 -8.76 15.51 12.01
N HIS A 147 -8.35 16.61 11.38
CA HIS A 147 -7.00 17.14 11.51
C HIS A 147 -6.73 17.69 12.90
N GLU A 148 -7.70 18.37 13.52
CA GLU A 148 -7.50 18.91 14.87
C GLU A 148 -7.27 17.78 15.88
N ALA A 149 -8.05 16.70 15.78
CA ALA A 149 -7.90 15.50 16.60
C ALA A 149 -6.53 14.83 16.38
N VAL A 150 -6.07 14.72 15.13
CA VAL A 150 -4.74 14.17 14.78
C VAL A 150 -3.63 14.99 15.43
N LEU A 151 -3.69 16.31 15.30
CA LEU A 151 -2.68 17.23 15.85
C LEU A 151 -2.63 17.20 17.38
N ASN A 152 -3.78 16.99 18.05
CA ASN A 152 -3.86 16.91 19.51
C ASN A 152 -3.46 15.53 20.08
N SER A 153 -3.32 14.49 19.24
CA SER A 153 -3.19 13.09 19.68
C SER A 153 -1.78 12.61 20.08
N GLY A 154 -0.80 13.53 20.18
CA GLY A 154 0.53 13.28 20.74
C GLY A 154 1.46 12.41 19.87
N TRP A 155 2.25 13.07 19.02
CA TRP A 155 3.45 12.55 18.33
C TRP A 155 4.14 13.66 17.53
N TRP A 156 3.34 14.64 17.07
CA TRP A 156 3.83 15.82 16.38
C TRP A 156 4.59 16.73 17.37
N PRO A 157 5.91 16.97 17.18
CA PRO A 157 6.75 17.67 18.14
C PRO A 157 6.26 19.08 18.48
N GLU A 158 5.54 19.70 17.54
CA GLU A 158 4.75 20.93 17.65
C GLU A 158 3.58 20.78 16.65
N LYS A 159 2.43 21.44 16.86
CA LYS A 159 1.35 21.46 15.85
C LYS A 159 1.96 21.99 14.54
N PRO A 160 2.17 21.16 13.49
CA PRO A 160 2.80 21.61 12.27
C PRO A 160 1.88 22.66 11.65
N ARG A 161 2.30 23.93 11.69
CA ARG A 161 1.60 25.03 11.03
C ARG A 161 1.99 25.17 9.56
N ASP A 162 2.76 24.20 9.05
CA ASP A 162 3.32 24.19 7.71
C ASP A 162 2.38 23.54 6.68
N GLY A 163 1.15 23.18 7.05
CA GLY A 163 0.17 22.57 6.14
C GLY A 163 0.52 21.14 5.72
N ARG A 164 1.40 20.46 6.46
CA ARG A 164 1.92 19.14 6.07
C ARG A 164 0.85 18.07 6.12
N LEU A 165 -0.05 18.11 7.11
CA LEU A 165 -1.10 17.11 7.26
C LEU A 165 -2.09 17.18 6.09
N GLU A 166 -2.47 18.40 5.71
CA GLU A 166 -3.33 18.71 4.58
C GLU A 166 -2.70 18.23 3.26
N ARG A 167 -1.39 18.43 3.08
CA ARG A 167 -0.67 17.89 1.91
C ARG A 167 -0.64 16.36 1.89
N MET A 168 -0.41 15.73 3.05
CA MET A 168 -0.42 14.27 3.17
C MET A 168 -1.81 13.70 2.86
N GLU A 169 -2.87 14.32 3.37
CA GLU A 169 -4.23 13.91 3.08
C GLU A 169 -4.59 14.11 1.61
N SER A 170 -4.28 15.28 1.04
CA SER A 170 -4.49 15.54 -0.38
C SER A 170 -3.80 14.49 -1.25
N ALA A 171 -2.54 14.13 -0.94
CA ALA A 171 -1.80 13.13 -1.70
C ALA A 171 -2.47 11.75 -1.68
N ILE A 172 -2.97 11.29 -0.52
CA ILE A 172 -3.65 9.99 -0.44
C ILE A 172 -5.06 10.02 -1.07
N LEU A 173 -5.72 11.18 -1.08
CA LEU A 173 -7.02 11.35 -1.74
C LEU A 173 -6.86 11.39 -3.27
N ASP A 174 -5.85 12.09 -3.77
CA ASP A 174 -5.51 12.13 -5.21
C ASP A 174 -5.19 10.71 -5.73
N VAL A 175 -4.45 9.93 -4.94
CA VAL A 175 -4.21 8.50 -5.22
C VAL A 175 -5.53 7.74 -5.30
N ALA A 176 -6.42 7.93 -4.34
CA ALA A 176 -7.70 7.26 -4.31
C ALA A 176 -8.56 7.58 -5.55
N ASP A 177 -8.59 8.85 -5.96
CA ASP A 177 -9.28 9.27 -7.19
C ASP A 177 -8.69 8.61 -8.44
N SER A 178 -7.36 8.47 -8.49
CA SER A 178 -6.68 7.80 -9.61
C SER A 178 -6.94 6.28 -9.69
N LEU A 179 -7.33 5.67 -8.57
CA LEU A 179 -7.55 4.23 -8.45
C LEU A 179 -8.97 3.78 -8.83
N GLY A 180 -9.95 4.71 -8.84
CA GLY A 180 -11.36 4.39 -9.09
C GLY A 180 -11.86 3.28 -8.17
N ASP A 181 -12.50 2.24 -8.74
CA ASP A 181 -13.11 1.13 -8.00
C ASP A 181 -12.13 0.31 -7.14
N ALA A 182 -10.82 0.46 -7.35
CA ALA A 182 -9.80 -0.20 -6.55
C ALA A 182 -9.54 0.49 -5.20
N ALA A 183 -10.12 1.66 -4.96
CA ALA A 183 -10.02 2.38 -3.68
C ALA A 183 -11.37 2.47 -2.96
N TYR A 184 -11.33 2.34 -1.63
CA TYR A 184 -12.47 2.63 -0.76
C TYR A 184 -12.04 3.57 0.36
N ARG A 185 -12.81 4.62 0.62
CA ARG A 185 -12.50 5.64 1.63
C ARG A 185 -13.27 5.37 2.91
N VAL A 186 -12.60 5.50 4.04
CA VAL A 186 -13.20 5.52 5.38
C VAL A 186 -12.66 6.70 6.17
N HIS A 187 -13.48 7.18 7.09
CA HIS A 187 -13.11 8.24 8.00
C HIS A 187 -13.18 7.73 9.44
N PHE A 188 -12.10 7.90 10.19
CA PHE A 188 -11.95 7.38 11.55
C PHE A 188 -13.07 7.81 12.49
N ASP A 189 -13.40 9.09 12.47
CA ASP A 189 -14.36 9.67 13.39
C ASP A 189 -15.77 9.11 13.13
N ASP A 190 -16.10 8.77 11.88
CA ASP A 190 -17.40 8.19 11.52
C ASP A 190 -17.56 6.77 12.08
N TYR A 191 -16.62 5.86 11.81
CA TYR A 191 -16.76 4.47 12.22
C TYR A 191 -16.51 4.22 13.70
N THR A 192 -15.87 5.16 14.39
CA THR A 192 -15.73 5.11 15.85
C THR A 192 -16.96 5.67 16.57
N ALA A 193 -17.66 6.64 15.98
CA ALA A 193 -18.95 7.11 16.47
C ALA A 193 -20.07 6.09 16.20
N ASP A 194 -20.12 5.56 14.98
CA ASP A 194 -21.06 4.50 14.59
C ASP A 194 -20.38 3.42 13.72
N PRO A 195 -20.17 2.21 14.26
CA PRO A 195 -19.57 1.09 13.52
C PRO A 195 -20.30 0.71 12.23
N THR A 196 -21.59 1.06 12.09
CA THR A 196 -22.34 0.77 10.87
C THR A 196 -21.83 1.54 9.65
N ALA A 197 -21.06 2.61 9.84
CA ALA A 197 -20.36 3.32 8.77
C ALA A 197 -19.40 2.42 7.96
N LEU A 198 -18.97 1.28 8.51
CA LEU A 198 -18.14 0.31 7.81
C LEU A 198 -18.93 -0.68 6.93
N ARG A 199 -20.27 -0.67 6.93
CA ARG A 199 -21.07 -1.62 6.11
C ARG A 199 -20.68 -1.57 4.63
N GLY A 200 -20.52 -0.37 4.07
CA GLY A 200 -20.13 -0.21 2.67
C GLY A 200 -18.71 -0.71 2.38
N LEU A 201 -17.78 -0.60 3.34
CA LEU A 201 -16.43 -1.19 3.19
C LEU A 201 -16.53 -2.72 3.10
N PHE A 202 -17.31 -3.35 3.97
CA PHE A 202 -17.50 -4.80 3.96
C PHE A 202 -18.18 -5.28 2.67
N GLU A 203 -19.21 -4.56 2.21
CA GLU A 203 -19.85 -4.83 0.91
C GLU A 203 -18.85 -4.74 -0.25
N TRP A 204 -18.05 -3.69 -0.30
CA TRP A 204 -17.02 -3.51 -1.33
C TRP A 204 -15.94 -4.62 -1.30
N LEU A 205 -15.58 -5.10 -0.11
CA LEU A 205 -14.68 -6.24 0.07
C LEU A 205 -15.32 -7.60 -0.30
N GLY A 206 -16.65 -7.64 -0.41
CA GLY A 206 -17.43 -8.87 -0.60
C GLY A 206 -17.53 -9.71 0.67
N GLU A 207 -17.51 -9.08 1.84
CA GLU A 207 -17.54 -9.73 3.14
C GLU A 207 -18.82 -9.40 3.92
N GLN A 208 -19.24 -10.29 4.81
CA GLN A 208 -20.39 -10.03 5.68
C GLN A 208 -20.01 -9.06 6.81
N PHE A 209 -20.79 -7.99 6.96
CA PHE A 209 -20.65 -7.09 8.11
C PHE A 209 -21.20 -7.75 9.40
N ASP A 210 -20.31 -8.02 10.35
CA ASP A 210 -20.63 -8.50 11.70
C ASP A 210 -20.42 -7.36 12.72
N GLU A 211 -21.51 -6.66 13.04
CA GLU A 211 -21.45 -5.48 13.91
C GLU A 211 -20.90 -5.81 15.31
N THR A 212 -21.25 -6.97 15.85
CA THR A 212 -20.80 -7.40 17.19
C THR A 212 -19.28 -7.57 17.20
N ARG A 213 -18.72 -8.20 16.16
CA ARG A 213 -17.27 -8.36 16.03
C ARG A 213 -16.56 -7.03 15.87
N VAL A 214 -17.09 -6.16 14.99
CA VAL A 214 -16.51 -4.83 14.76
C VAL A 214 -16.52 -4.01 16.06
N ARG A 215 -17.64 -3.97 16.79
CA ARG A 215 -17.72 -3.32 18.11
C ARG A 215 -16.71 -3.89 19.10
N GLY A 216 -16.54 -5.22 19.11
CA GLY A 216 -15.53 -5.89 19.94
C GLY A 216 -14.12 -5.38 19.67
N VAL A 217 -13.74 -5.22 18.40
CA VAL A 217 -12.42 -4.69 18.02
C VAL A 217 -12.27 -3.20 18.38
N LEU A 218 -13.30 -2.40 18.13
CA LEU A 218 -13.31 -0.96 18.46
C LEU A 218 -13.23 -0.69 19.97
N GLY A 219 -13.69 -1.64 20.80
CA GLY A 219 -13.56 -1.59 22.27
C GLY A 219 -12.17 -1.92 22.81
N VAL A 220 -11.26 -2.48 22.00
CA VAL A 220 -9.88 -2.77 22.41
C VAL A 220 -9.00 -1.54 22.19
N ARG A 221 -8.13 -1.23 23.17
CA ARG A 221 -7.16 -0.16 23.03
C ARG A 221 -6.01 -0.63 22.12
N HIS A 222 -5.90 -0.04 20.93
CA HIS A 222 -4.82 -0.29 19.98
C HIS A 222 -3.71 0.76 20.13
N SER A 223 -2.46 0.40 19.80
CA SER A 223 -1.24 1.20 20.01
C SER A 223 -0.84 1.32 21.48
N VAL A 224 -0.11 0.30 21.95
CA VAL A 224 0.67 0.30 23.20
C VAL A 224 2.04 0.95 22.96
#